data_AF-A0AAU4TYC9-F1
#
_entry.id   AF-A0AAU4TYC9-F1
#
_cell.length_a   1.000
_cell.length_b   1.000
_cell.length_c   1.000
_cell.angle_alpha   90.00
_cell.angle_beta   90.00
_cell.angle_gamma   90.00
#
_symmetry.space_group_name_H-M   'P 1'
#
loop_
_entity.id
_entity.type
_entity.pdbx_description
1 polymer ?
#
loop_
_entity_poly.entity_id
_entity_poly.type
_entity_poly.pdbx_seq_one_letter_code
_entity_poly.pdbx_strand_id
1 'polypeptide(L)'
;MRVHREALYVLRSSIDAAHIDAYSGDAWPPEVLHSYERALLLAQQEVARGSRSRRADPGMGIDIDVRDDGQFEVLSDLVPYTIHAEGWWDGRLVFSASDSGTSLWIEVTQEQEAELLSRLALLGIPPGALTELTSRR
;
A
#
# COMPACT_ATOMS: atom_id res chain seq x y z
N MET A 1 -8.69 6.05 -4.10
CA MET A 1 -8.71 6.07 -2.63
C MET A 1 -9.36 4.84 -2.00
N ARG A 2 -10.71 4.76 -1.89
CA ARG A 2 -11.38 3.65 -1.19
C ARG A 2 -11.06 2.27 -1.78
N VAL A 3 -10.93 2.16 -3.10
CA VAL A 3 -10.52 0.91 -3.78
C VAL A 3 -9.17 0.40 -3.29
N HIS A 4 -8.18 1.28 -3.09
CA HIS A 4 -6.85 0.86 -2.64
C HIS A 4 -6.91 0.32 -1.21
N ARG A 5 -7.67 0.99 -0.33
CA ARG A 5 -7.84 0.55 1.06
C ARG A 5 -8.50 -0.83 1.15
N GLU A 6 -9.59 -1.04 0.41
CA GLU A 6 -10.27 -2.35 0.40
C GLU A 6 -9.39 -3.44 -0.22
N ALA A 7 -8.64 -3.13 -1.28
CA ALA A 7 -7.71 -4.07 -1.89
C ALA A 7 -6.60 -4.49 -0.91
N LEU A 8 -5.95 -3.53 -0.24
CA LEU A 8 -4.95 -3.82 0.79
C LEU A 8 -5.53 -4.62 1.94
N TYR A 9 -6.77 -4.32 2.36
CA TYR A 9 -7.42 -5.06 3.43
C TYR A 9 -7.57 -6.55 3.09
N VAL A 10 -8.03 -6.85 1.87
CA VAL A 10 -8.17 -8.24 1.37
C VAL A 10 -6.82 -8.93 1.20
N LEU A 11 -5.80 -8.18 0.76
CA LEU A 11 -4.46 -8.69 0.53
C LEU A 11 -3.62 -8.84 1.79
N ARG A 12 -4.02 -8.24 2.92
CA ARG A 12 -3.20 -8.13 4.14
C ARG A 12 -2.61 -9.46 4.60
N SER A 13 -3.37 -10.55 4.52
CA SER A 13 -2.92 -11.89 4.92
C SER A 13 -1.91 -12.53 3.95
N SER A 14 -1.83 -12.00 2.73
CA SER A 14 -0.98 -12.44 1.62
C SER A 14 0.19 -11.49 1.40
N ILE A 15 0.57 -10.68 2.40
CA ILE A 15 1.74 -9.80 2.34
C ILE A 15 2.67 -10.19 3.48
N ASP A 16 3.93 -10.53 3.17
CA ASP A 16 4.98 -10.82 4.15
C ASP A 16 6.02 -9.70 4.27
N ALA A 17 6.13 -8.86 3.24
CA ALA A 17 6.93 -7.64 3.24
C ALA A 17 6.20 -6.54 2.47
N ALA A 18 6.17 -5.33 3.01
CA ALA A 18 5.66 -4.16 2.33
C ALA A 18 6.60 -2.98 2.53
N HIS A 19 6.70 -2.13 1.52
CA HIS A 19 7.42 -0.88 1.62
C HIS A 19 6.67 0.26 0.94
N ILE A 20 6.93 1.47 1.40
CA ILE A 20 6.30 2.68 0.88
C ILE A 20 7.30 3.84 0.84
N ASP A 21 7.15 4.69 -0.17
CA ASP A 21 7.78 5.99 -0.21
C ASP A 21 6.86 7.03 0.45
N ALA A 22 7.37 7.77 1.42
CA ALA A 22 6.78 8.99 1.96
C ALA A 22 6.98 10.20 1.01
N TYR A 23 6.87 9.96 -0.31
CA TYR A 23 6.86 10.97 -1.37
C TYR A 23 5.57 10.87 -2.17
N SER A 24 5.06 12.01 -2.64
CA SER A 24 3.87 12.13 -3.48
C SER A 24 4.16 13.17 -4.56
N GLY A 25 3.63 12.98 -5.76
CA GLY A 25 3.68 13.98 -6.84
C GLY A 25 2.84 15.22 -6.54
N ASP A 26 1.83 15.08 -5.68
CA ASP A 26 0.97 16.16 -5.20
C ASP A 26 1.17 16.43 -3.70
N ALA A 27 0.56 17.51 -3.19
CA ALA A 27 0.53 17.77 -1.76
C ALA A 27 -0.27 16.69 -1.01
N TRP A 28 0.27 16.20 0.12
CA TRP A 28 -0.42 15.28 1.01
C TRP A 28 -1.73 15.88 1.52
N PRO A 29 -2.86 15.16 1.42
CA PRO A 29 -4.12 15.64 1.99
C PRO A 29 -4.06 15.72 3.52
N PRO A 30 -4.72 16.73 4.14
CA PRO A 30 -4.68 16.92 5.59
C PRO A 30 -5.06 15.69 6.40
N GLU A 31 -6.00 14.88 5.90
CA GLU A 31 -6.48 13.66 6.55
C GLU A 31 -5.43 12.55 6.68
N VAL A 32 -4.36 12.57 5.87
CA VAL A 32 -3.30 11.54 5.91
C VAL A 32 -1.96 12.05 6.44
N LEU A 33 -1.89 13.32 6.86
CA LEU A 33 -0.65 13.90 7.40
C LEU A 33 -0.14 13.15 8.62
N HIS A 34 -1.04 12.66 9.50
CA HIS A 34 -0.63 11.85 10.65
C HIS A 34 0.09 10.57 10.23
N SER A 35 -0.43 9.88 9.21
CA SER A 35 0.16 8.66 8.66
C SER A 35 1.48 8.94 7.94
N TYR A 36 1.59 10.07 7.23
CA TYR A 36 2.84 10.54 6.62
C TYR A 36 3.92 10.78 7.69
N GLU A 37 3.60 11.53 8.75
CA GLU A 37 4.54 11.78 9.86
C GLU A 37 4.96 10.47 10.52
N ARG A 38 4.01 9.54 10.71
CA ARG A 38 4.27 8.23 11.28
C ARG A 38 5.18 7.39 10.39
N ALA A 39 5.04 7.43 9.07
CA ALA A 39 5.96 6.75 8.15
C ALA A 39 7.41 7.25 8.34
N LEU A 40 7.61 8.57 8.41
CA LEU A 40 8.94 9.13 8.66
C LEU A 40 9.51 8.73 10.02
N LEU A 41 8.66 8.60 11.05
CA LEU A 41 9.09 8.10 12.36
C LEU A 41 9.48 6.63 12.30
N LEU A 42 8.80 5.78 11.52
CA LEU A 42 9.20 4.38 11.31
C LEU A 42 10.59 4.30 10.69
N ALA A 43 10.86 5.07 9.62
CA ALA A 43 12.18 5.13 9.01
C ALA A 43 13.29 5.55 10.00
N GLN A 44 13.00 6.51 10.88
CA GLN A 44 13.94 6.92 11.94
C GLN A 44 14.16 5.80 12.98
N GLN A 45 13.12 5.05 13.32
CA GLN A 45 13.22 3.92 14.24
C GLN A 45 14.05 2.77 13.63
N GLU A 46 13.92 2.49 12.33
CA GLU A 46 14.76 1.53 11.62
C GLU A 46 16.24 1.91 11.69
N VAL A 47 16.54 3.20 11.51
CA VAL A 47 17.90 3.73 11.67
C VAL A 47 18.40 3.55 13.10
N ALA A 48 17.56 3.83 14.10
CA ALA A 48 17.92 3.67 15.50
C ALA A 48 18.18 2.20 15.88
N ARG A 49 17.42 1.27 15.28
CA ARG A 49 17.56 -0.19 15.47
C ARG A 49 18.69 -0.79 14.64
N GLY A 50 19.24 -0.05 13.67
CA GLY A 50 20.30 -0.49 12.78
C GLY A 50 19.83 -1.36 11.60
N SER A 51 18.52 -1.48 11.37
CA SER A 51 17.96 -2.16 10.20
C SER A 51 18.01 -1.29 8.93
N ARG A 52 18.16 0.04 9.10
CA ARG A 52 18.32 1.01 8.00
C ARG A 52 19.61 1.82 8.15
N SER A 53 20.27 2.10 7.03
CA SER A 53 21.44 2.98 7.00
C SER A 53 21.07 4.43 7.32
N ARG A 54 21.89 5.11 8.14
CA ARG A 54 21.77 6.58 8.37
C ARG A 54 21.93 7.43 7.11
N ARG A 55 22.49 6.86 6.04
CA ARG A 55 22.68 7.53 4.75
C ARG A 55 21.55 7.24 3.76
N ALA A 56 20.62 6.34 4.11
CA ALA A 56 19.45 6.10 3.29
C ALA A 56 18.60 7.36 3.24
N ASP A 57 17.88 7.54 2.13
CA ASP A 57 16.89 8.58 2.03
C ASP A 57 15.84 8.40 3.14
N PRO A 58 15.44 9.45 3.88
CA PRO A 58 14.52 9.32 5.01
C PRO A 58 13.09 9.01 4.60
N GLY A 59 12.71 9.27 3.34
CA GLY A 59 11.36 9.10 2.83
C GLY A 59 11.17 7.92 1.88
N MET A 60 12.22 7.33 1.28
CA MET A 60 12.06 6.25 0.29
C MET A 60 12.13 4.84 0.90
N GLY A 61 11.30 3.89 0.47
CA GLY A 61 11.43 2.47 0.83
C GLY A 61 11.41 2.25 2.33
N ILE A 62 10.38 2.77 2.99
CA ILE A 62 10.15 2.60 4.43
C ILE A 62 9.46 1.25 4.61
N ASP A 63 9.99 0.37 5.45
CA ASP A 63 9.41 -0.95 5.67
C ASP A 63 8.15 -0.82 6.53
N ILE A 64 7.11 -1.56 6.15
CA ILE A 64 5.83 -1.63 6.85
C ILE A 64 5.60 -3.07 7.29
N ASP A 65 5.45 -3.27 8.60
CA ASP A 65 4.89 -4.52 9.13
C ASP A 65 3.37 -4.50 9.00
N VAL A 66 2.85 -5.15 7.96
CA VAL A 66 1.40 -5.26 7.72
C VAL A 66 0.65 -6.02 8.81
N ARG A 67 1.34 -6.76 9.69
CA ARG A 67 0.72 -7.46 10.83
C ARG A 67 0.47 -6.53 12.01
N ASP A 68 1.19 -5.42 12.09
CA ASP A 68 0.89 -4.34 13.04
C ASP A 68 -0.24 -3.47 12.48
N ASP A 69 -1.35 -3.38 13.21
CA ASP A 69 -2.53 -2.62 12.75
C ASP A 69 -2.22 -1.15 12.48
N GLY A 70 -1.32 -0.54 13.27
CA GLY A 70 -0.98 0.88 13.14
C GLY A 70 -0.02 1.16 11.99
N GLN A 71 0.89 0.24 11.66
CA GLN A 71 1.72 0.35 10.45
C GLN A 71 0.91 0.02 9.19
N PHE A 72 -0.02 -0.94 9.28
CA PHE A 72 -0.93 -1.23 8.18
C PHE A 72 -1.86 -0.04 7.87
N GLU A 73 -2.32 0.68 8.89
CA GLU A 73 -3.06 1.94 8.71
C GLU A 73 -2.23 2.99 7.94
N VAL A 74 -0.94 3.15 8.28
CA VAL A 74 -0.02 4.05 7.55
C VAL A 74 0.04 3.69 6.07
N LEU A 75 0.23 2.40 5.74
CA LEU A 75 0.25 1.94 4.36
C LEU A 75 -1.08 2.23 3.65
N SER A 76 -2.21 1.85 4.27
CA SER A 76 -3.55 2.02 3.70
C SER A 76 -3.93 3.48 3.45
N ASP A 77 -3.47 4.39 4.32
CA ASP A 77 -3.69 5.82 4.19
C ASP A 77 -2.88 6.45 3.05
N LEU A 78 -1.60 6.07 2.93
CA LEU A 78 -0.66 6.75 2.05
C LEU A 78 -0.60 6.16 0.63
N VAL A 79 -0.88 4.86 0.47
CA VAL A 79 -0.87 4.15 -0.82
C VAL A 79 -1.64 4.87 -1.95
N PRO A 80 -2.80 5.51 -1.72
CA PRO A 80 -3.49 6.25 -2.78
C PRO A 80 -2.76 7.48 -3.34
N TYR A 81 -1.70 7.94 -2.68
CA TYR A 81 -1.05 9.21 -2.97
C TYR A 81 0.47 9.10 -3.15
N THR A 82 1.07 8.04 -2.60
CA THR A 82 2.51 7.82 -2.73
C THR A 82 2.93 7.62 -4.18
N ILE A 83 4.15 8.08 -4.49
CA ILE A 83 4.81 7.78 -5.77
C ILE A 83 5.15 6.30 -5.92
N HIS A 84 5.28 5.57 -4.81
CA HIS A 84 5.67 4.17 -4.82
C HIS A 84 5.29 3.44 -3.53
N ALA A 85 4.59 2.31 -3.69
CA ALA A 85 4.43 1.31 -2.64
C ALA A 85 4.33 -0.07 -3.24
N GLU A 86 4.84 -1.07 -2.55
CA GLU A 86 4.73 -2.47 -2.97
C GLU A 86 4.45 -3.39 -1.78
N GLY A 87 3.78 -4.50 -2.08
CA GLY A 87 3.57 -5.61 -1.17
C GLY A 87 4.03 -6.89 -1.84
N TRP A 88 4.70 -7.75 -1.07
CA TRP A 88 5.33 -8.97 -1.54
C TRP A 88 4.86 -10.18 -0.73
N TRP A 89 4.91 -11.34 -1.36
CA TRP A 89 4.73 -12.65 -0.74
C TRP A 89 5.69 -13.66 -1.35
N ASP A 90 6.55 -14.26 -0.53
CA ASP A 90 7.53 -15.26 -0.98
C ASP A 90 8.35 -14.80 -2.20
N GLY A 91 8.76 -13.52 -2.16
CA GLY A 91 9.53 -12.87 -3.23
C GLY A 91 8.74 -12.52 -4.49
N ARG A 92 7.40 -12.70 -4.51
CA ARG A 92 6.50 -12.30 -5.60
C ARG A 92 5.75 -11.02 -5.24
N LEU A 93 5.68 -10.09 -6.18
CA LEU A 93 4.89 -8.87 -6.04
C LEU A 93 3.39 -9.23 -6.03
N VAL A 94 2.66 -8.80 -5.01
CA VAL A 94 1.19 -9.02 -4.88
C VAL A 94 0.39 -7.72 -4.94
N PHE A 95 1.06 -6.59 -4.71
CA PHE A 95 0.46 -5.27 -4.83
C PHE A 95 1.54 -4.27 -5.23
N SER A 96 1.18 -3.33 -6.09
CA SER A 96 1.97 -2.14 -6.36
C SER A 96 1.05 -0.94 -6.53
N ALA A 97 1.45 0.19 -5.97
CA ALA A 97 0.87 1.50 -6.24
C ALA A 97 1.95 2.49 -6.64
N SER A 98 1.60 3.40 -7.54
CA SER A 98 2.43 4.56 -7.88
C SER A 98 1.55 5.79 -8.09
N ASP A 99 2.16 6.98 -8.05
CA ASP A 99 1.44 8.25 -8.14
C ASP A 99 0.92 8.54 -9.56
N SER A 100 -0.31 8.13 -9.77
CA SER A 100 -1.23 8.83 -10.66
C SER A 100 -2.67 8.74 -10.16
N GLY A 101 -2.89 8.21 -8.95
CA GLY A 101 -4.21 7.84 -8.42
C GLY A 101 -4.95 6.76 -9.23
N THR A 102 -4.35 6.27 -10.33
CA THR A 102 -4.90 5.30 -11.28
C THR A 102 -4.08 4.02 -11.38
N SER A 103 -2.88 3.98 -10.77
CA SER A 103 -1.93 2.89 -10.94
C SER A 103 -1.93 1.97 -9.72
N LEU A 104 -3.09 1.37 -9.41
CA LEU A 104 -3.18 0.25 -8.48
C LEU A 104 -3.09 -1.04 -9.27
N TRP A 105 -2.07 -1.84 -8.99
CA TRP A 105 -1.99 -3.22 -9.45
C TRP A 105 -2.06 -4.16 -8.25
N ILE A 106 -2.82 -5.24 -8.39
CA ILE A 106 -2.97 -6.28 -7.38
C ILE A 106 -3.01 -7.66 -8.03
N GLU A 107 -2.48 -8.64 -7.32
CA GLU A 107 -2.66 -10.06 -7.62
C GLU A 107 -3.50 -10.67 -6.51
N VAL A 108 -4.65 -11.25 -6.88
CA VAL A 108 -5.63 -11.82 -5.94
C VAL A 108 -5.96 -13.26 -6.33
N THR A 109 -6.28 -14.09 -5.34
CA THR A 109 -6.98 -15.36 -5.59
C THR A 109 -8.45 -15.12 -5.95
N GLN A 110 -9.14 -16.16 -6.40
CA GLN A 110 -10.57 -16.07 -6.70
C GLN A 110 -11.41 -15.70 -5.47
N GLU A 111 -11.04 -16.21 -4.30
CA GLU A 111 -11.69 -15.90 -3.03
C GLU A 111 -11.48 -14.44 -2.64
N GLN A 112 -10.25 -13.94 -2.79
CA GLN A 112 -9.91 -12.55 -2.54
C GLN A 112 -10.61 -11.60 -3.52
N GLU A 113 -10.68 -11.95 -4.80
CA GLU A 113 -11.43 -11.20 -5.80
C GLU A 113 -12.91 -11.09 -5.40
N ALA A 114 -13.55 -12.21 -5.04
CA ALA A 114 -14.94 -12.24 -4.61
C ALA A 114 -15.18 -11.38 -3.35
N GLU A 115 -14.27 -11.45 -2.37
CA GLU A 115 -14.33 -10.61 -1.17
C GLU A 115 -14.19 -9.12 -1.52
N LEU A 116 -13.20 -8.78 -2.35
CA LEU A 116 -12.94 -7.41 -2.78
C LEU A 116 -14.17 -6.82 -3.50
N LEU A 117 -14.73 -7.55 -4.47
CA LEU A 117 -15.92 -7.12 -5.19
C LEU A 117 -17.13 -6.96 -4.27
N SER A 118 -17.30 -7.84 -3.28
CA SER A 118 -18.35 -7.71 -2.27
C SER A 118 -18.21 -6.43 -1.44
N ARG A 119 -16.99 -6.13 -0.97
CA ARG A 119 -16.68 -4.90 -0.21
C ARG A 119 -16.91 -3.64 -1.03
N LEU A 120 -16.45 -3.62 -2.28
CA LEU A 120 -16.65 -2.50 -3.20
C LEU A 120 -18.15 -2.26 -3.44
N ALA A 121 -18.95 -3.32 -3.61
CA ALA A 121 -20.39 -3.21 -3.78
C ALA A 121 -21.08 -2.59 -2.56
N LEU A 122 -20.68 -2.94 -1.33
CA LEU A 122 -21.19 -2.33 -0.09
C LEU A 122 -20.88 -0.83 -0.01
N LEU A 123 -19.80 -0.38 -0.64
CA LEU A 123 -19.42 1.02 -0.75
C LEU A 123 -20.04 1.74 -1.95
N GLY A 124 -20.89 1.07 -2.74
CA GLY A 124 -21.48 1.60 -3.96
C GLY A 124 -20.48 1.80 -5.10
N ILE A 125 -19.30 1.16 -5.02
CA ILE A 125 -18.27 1.24 -6.05
C ILE A 125 -18.55 0.15 -7.09
N PRO A 126 -18.71 0.52 -8.39
CA PRO A 126 -19.02 -0.46 -9.42
C PRO A 126 -17.81 -1.37 -9.70
N PRO A 127 -18.03 -2.64 -10.12
CA PRO A 127 -16.95 -3.58 -10.45
C PRO A 127 -15.97 -3.07 -11.51
N GLY A 128 -16.44 -2.23 -12.45
CA GLY A 128 -15.60 -1.60 -13.48
C GLY A 128 -14.57 -0.59 -12.95
N ALA A 129 -14.49 -0.36 -11.63
CA ALA A 129 -13.39 0.37 -11.00
C ALA A 129 -12.07 -0.43 -11.03
N LEU A 130 -12.14 -1.75 -11.22
CA LEU A 130 -10.98 -2.62 -11.45
C LEU A 130 -11.09 -3.23 -12.85
N THR A 131 -9.95 -3.45 -13.48
CA THR A 131 -9.87 -4.12 -14.78
C THR A 131 -8.93 -5.31 -14.66
N GLU A 132 -9.40 -6.48 -15.07
CA GLU A 132 -8.57 -7.68 -15.12
C GLU A 132 -7.48 -7.52 -16.18
N LEU A 133 -6.23 -7.71 -15.78
CA LEU A 133 -5.11 -7.79 -16.71
C LEU A 133 -4.94 -9.23 -17.15
N THR A 134 -5.45 -9.56 -18.34
CA THR A 134 -5.14 -10.84 -18.96
C THR A 134 -3.65 -10.89 -19.29
N SER A 135 -2.93 -11.83 -18.69
CA SER A 135 -1.53 -12.08 -19.01
C SER A 135 -1.42 -12.38 -20.50
N ARG A 136 -0.77 -11.50 -21.27
CA ARG A 136 -0.43 -11.79 -22.66
C ARG A 136 0.59 -12.94 -22.64
N ARG A 137 0.12 -14.12 -23.03
CA ARG A 137 0.97 -15.29 -23.29
C ARG A 137 2.05 -14.98 -24.32
#